data_AF-A0A2T6C3M8-F1
#
_entry.id   AF-A0A2T6C3M8-F1
#
_cell.length_a   1.000
_cell.length_b   1.000
_cell.length_c   1.000
_cell.angle_alpha   90.00
_cell.angle_beta   90.00
_cell.angle_gamma   90.00
#
_symmetry.space_group_name_H-M   'P 1'
#
loop_
_entity.id
_entity.type
_entity.pdbx_description
1 polymer ?
#
loop_
_entity_poly.entity_id
_entity_poly.type
_entity_poly.pdbx_seq_one_letter_code
_entity_poly.pdbx_strand_id
1 'polypeptide(L)'
;MKKCISCLLFLYSFLLFSQETNESYIKNTDENDKKVIALGEALSASFYEEELSSFFIDNFDIESFAKKALSINEKVNESNALDEFNNTFGKDYFLERFEQFPETIRADIENGASYSIVNFYYHLDEKKYHLLFRLFTEGEGINYHDYQLGYKDDKFVLQDVFVYFTGQYFSETYKDLYSLTIPSDDVEANKNRLKSLLFFRLYRNLIAKKKYKEIFALLNTLEGEFTTKKIYYITKIKIATQINEVFQLEAIDELLKAFPNDIASRLMAVDYYIMLKDYNTTMLLLDDLQATTEDLFIEYIRANVAWEFEDYELAEKAYATTIKEYPDFENAKLNLLYLYDFLEKHEDNIVLLNSMIESEEYLKKDLIDFIDDSENEFINLPKARIYNKWKKQK
;
A
#
# COMPACT_ATOMS: atom_id res chain seq x y z
N MET A 1 21.20 -26.96 -47.42
CA MET A 1 21.56 -25.52 -47.46
C MET A 1 20.59 -24.79 -48.37
N LYS A 2 19.95 -23.73 -47.84
CA LYS A 2 19.42 -22.52 -48.52
C LYS A 2 18.53 -22.74 -49.76
N LYS A 3 17.20 -22.60 -49.63
CA LYS A 3 16.38 -21.36 -49.59
C LYS A 3 15.89 -20.92 -50.98
N CYS A 4 14.65 -20.43 -50.97
CA CYS A 4 13.98 -19.53 -51.92
C CYS A 4 13.08 -20.18 -52.98
N ILE A 5 11.81 -20.41 -52.61
CA ILE A 5 10.68 -20.21 -53.52
C ILE A 5 9.77 -19.15 -52.90
N SER A 6 9.54 -18.14 -53.71
CA SER A 6 8.78 -16.93 -53.47
C SER A 6 7.30 -17.18 -53.18
N CYS A 7 6.79 -16.38 -52.24
CA CYS A 7 5.54 -15.61 -52.30
C CYS A 7 4.38 -16.15 -53.15
N LEU A 8 3.37 -16.67 -52.47
CA LEU A 8 1.97 -16.47 -52.86
C LEU A 8 1.16 -16.18 -51.58
N LEU A 9 1.08 -14.89 -51.27
CA LEU A 9 0.21 -14.29 -50.26
C LEU A 9 -1.20 -14.24 -50.84
N PHE A 10 -2.13 -15.02 -50.30
CA PHE A 10 -3.55 -14.73 -50.44
C PHE A 10 -4.31 -15.21 -49.20
N LEU A 11 -4.94 -14.23 -48.55
CA LEU A 11 -6.12 -14.31 -47.67
C LEU A 11 -6.07 -15.26 -46.47
N TYR A 12 -6.11 -14.69 -45.27
CA TYR A 12 -7.35 -14.71 -44.48
C TYR A 12 -7.27 -13.60 -43.43
N SER A 13 -7.97 -12.50 -43.72
CA SER A 13 -8.32 -11.47 -42.76
C SER A 13 -9.24 -12.11 -41.70
N PHE A 14 -8.68 -12.53 -40.58
CA PHE A 14 -9.43 -12.56 -39.33
C PHE A 14 -9.61 -11.10 -38.90
N LEU A 15 -10.67 -10.48 -39.40
CA LEU A 15 -11.36 -9.44 -38.64
C LEU A 15 -11.95 -10.16 -37.43
N LEU A 16 -11.14 -10.31 -36.38
CA LEU A 16 -11.66 -10.43 -35.03
C LEU A 16 -12.39 -9.11 -34.78
N PHE A 17 -13.70 -9.10 -35.03
CA PHE A 17 -14.59 -8.23 -34.29
C PHE A 17 -14.48 -8.67 -32.83
N SER A 18 -13.44 -8.14 -32.15
CA SER A 18 -13.58 -7.81 -30.75
C SER A 18 -14.89 -7.03 -30.66
N GLN A 19 -15.85 -7.52 -29.88
CA GLN A 19 -16.84 -6.63 -29.31
C GLN A 19 -16.04 -5.66 -28.46
N GLU A 20 -15.61 -4.54 -29.06
CA GLU A 20 -15.27 -3.34 -28.31
C GLU A 20 -16.52 -3.05 -27.50
N THR A 21 -16.46 -3.39 -26.22
CA THR A 21 -17.28 -2.74 -25.22
C THR A 21 -17.17 -1.25 -25.50
N ASN A 22 -18.29 -0.52 -25.52
CA ASN A 22 -18.33 0.93 -25.62
C ASN A 22 -17.71 1.56 -24.35
N GLU A 23 -16.48 1.20 -24.00
CA GLU A 23 -15.67 1.96 -23.07
C GLU A 23 -15.31 3.25 -23.81
N SER A 24 -15.97 4.33 -23.41
CA SER A 24 -15.58 5.68 -23.75
C SER A 24 -14.15 5.90 -23.24
N TYR A 25 -13.15 5.68 -24.10
CA TYR A 25 -11.76 5.94 -23.76
C TYR A 25 -11.58 7.42 -23.46
N ILE A 26 -11.08 7.72 -22.27
CA ILE A 26 -10.86 9.09 -21.80
C ILE A 26 -9.61 9.62 -22.52
N LYS A 27 -9.68 10.82 -23.08
CA LYS A 27 -8.50 11.43 -23.70
C LYS A 27 -7.59 12.03 -22.62
N ASN A 28 -6.29 11.79 -22.75
CA ASN A 28 -5.28 12.50 -21.98
C ASN A 28 -5.17 13.96 -22.48
N THR A 29 -5.67 14.91 -21.68
CA THR A 29 -5.71 16.34 -22.04
C THR A 29 -5.62 17.20 -20.78
N ASP A 30 -5.02 18.38 -20.87
CA ASP A 30 -4.90 19.34 -19.77
C ASP A 30 -6.23 19.69 -19.08
N GLU A 31 -7.35 19.65 -19.83
CA GLU A 31 -8.69 19.88 -19.25
C GLU A 31 -9.09 18.73 -18.32
N ASN A 32 -8.82 17.50 -18.72
CA ASN A 32 -9.09 16.32 -17.91
C ASN A 32 -8.13 16.22 -16.73
N ASP A 33 -6.86 16.58 -16.92
CA ASP A 33 -5.88 16.64 -15.81
C ASP A 33 -6.40 17.50 -14.67
N LYS A 34 -6.92 18.70 -14.97
CA LYS A 34 -7.52 19.59 -13.96
C LYS A 34 -8.71 18.97 -13.22
N LYS A 35 -9.56 18.21 -13.93
CA LYS A 35 -10.71 17.52 -13.33
C LYS A 35 -10.26 16.38 -12.42
N VAL A 36 -9.22 15.65 -12.82
CA VAL A 36 -8.63 14.55 -12.05
C VAL A 36 -7.93 15.07 -10.80
N ILE A 37 -7.15 16.14 -10.91
CA ILE A 37 -6.53 16.81 -9.76
C ILE A 37 -7.60 17.27 -8.77
N ALA A 38 -8.65 17.95 -9.23
CA ALA A 38 -9.73 18.42 -8.36
C ALA A 38 -10.48 17.25 -7.68
N LEU A 39 -10.67 16.12 -8.37
CA LEU A 39 -11.22 14.91 -7.78
C LEU A 39 -10.27 14.34 -6.71
N GLY A 40 -8.97 14.32 -6.97
CA GLY A 40 -7.95 13.85 -6.03
C GLY A 40 -7.85 14.70 -4.77
N GLU A 41 -7.93 16.02 -4.89
CA GLU A 41 -7.96 16.94 -3.75
C GLU A 41 -9.21 16.71 -2.88
N ALA A 42 -10.39 16.61 -3.50
CA ALA A 42 -11.63 16.36 -2.79
C ALA A 42 -11.67 14.96 -2.15
N LEU A 43 -11.11 13.95 -2.83
CA LEU A 43 -10.93 12.61 -2.29
C LEU A 43 -9.99 12.62 -1.08
N SER A 44 -8.87 13.32 -1.18
CA SER A 44 -7.93 13.49 -0.06
C SER A 44 -8.62 14.12 1.14
N ALA A 45 -9.32 15.24 0.96
CA ALA A 45 -10.05 15.93 2.01
C ALA A 45 -11.09 15.03 2.70
N SER A 46 -11.75 14.13 1.94
CA SER A 46 -12.76 13.21 2.49
C SER A 46 -12.26 12.24 3.56
N PHE A 47 -10.94 12.00 3.64
CA PHE A 47 -10.34 11.17 4.68
C PHE A 47 -9.99 11.97 5.96
N TYR A 48 -9.99 13.30 5.90
CA TYR A 48 -9.65 14.16 7.04
C TYR A 48 -10.85 14.95 7.57
N GLU A 49 -11.87 15.18 6.73
CA GLU A 49 -13.03 16.02 7.05
C GLU A 49 -14.29 15.16 7.20
N GLU A 50 -14.88 15.14 8.40
CA GLU A 50 -16.08 14.36 8.70
C GLU A 50 -17.28 14.73 7.80
N GLU A 51 -17.39 16.01 7.44
CA GLU A 51 -18.45 16.54 6.55
C GLU A 51 -18.38 15.95 5.13
N LEU A 52 -17.21 15.45 4.72
CA LEU A 52 -16.96 14.86 3.40
C LEU A 52 -16.87 13.33 3.44
N SER A 53 -17.19 12.69 4.58
CA SER A 53 -17.05 11.24 4.78
C SER A 53 -17.75 10.36 3.74
N SER A 54 -18.86 10.82 3.14
CA SER A 54 -19.57 10.08 2.09
C SER A 54 -18.94 10.22 0.70
N PHE A 55 -18.04 11.19 0.49
CA PHE A 55 -17.51 11.55 -0.82
C PHE A 55 -16.91 10.35 -1.56
N PHE A 56 -16.15 9.51 -0.86
CA PHE A 56 -15.55 8.31 -1.44
C PHE A 56 -16.62 7.41 -2.07
N ILE A 57 -17.68 7.09 -1.31
CA ILE A 57 -18.75 6.18 -1.73
C ILE A 57 -19.62 6.82 -2.81
N ASP A 58 -19.93 8.11 -2.66
CA ASP A 58 -20.74 8.87 -3.62
C ASP A 58 -20.06 9.00 -4.99
N ASN A 59 -18.73 8.93 -5.05
CA ASN A 59 -17.94 9.03 -6.28
C ASN A 59 -17.32 7.70 -6.73
N PHE A 60 -17.68 6.57 -6.10
CA PHE A 60 -17.25 5.24 -6.52
C PHE A 60 -18.28 4.59 -7.45
N ASP A 61 -17.86 4.10 -8.62
CA ASP A 61 -18.69 3.29 -9.52
C ASP A 61 -18.82 1.86 -8.97
N ILE A 62 -19.59 1.78 -7.88
CA ILE A 62 -19.88 0.54 -7.15
C ILE A 62 -20.43 -0.53 -8.09
N GLU A 63 -21.24 -0.15 -9.08
CA GLU A 63 -21.82 -1.10 -10.03
C GLU A 63 -20.74 -1.72 -10.92
N SER A 64 -19.84 -0.90 -11.48
CA SER A 64 -18.71 -1.41 -12.26
C SER A 64 -17.77 -2.26 -11.40
N PHE A 65 -17.51 -1.85 -10.16
CA PHE A 65 -16.64 -2.56 -9.24
C PHE A 65 -17.21 -3.92 -8.85
N ALA A 66 -18.49 -3.96 -8.46
CA ALA A 66 -19.18 -5.21 -8.13
C ALA A 66 -19.19 -6.20 -9.31
N LYS A 67 -19.33 -5.72 -10.56
CA LYS A 67 -19.24 -6.58 -11.77
C LYS A 67 -17.85 -7.21 -11.99
N LYS A 68 -16.79 -6.55 -11.53
CA LYS A 68 -15.42 -7.10 -11.58
C LYS A 68 -15.18 -8.08 -10.44
N ALA A 69 -15.64 -7.71 -9.23
CA ALA A 69 -15.40 -8.47 -8.01
C ALA A 69 -16.24 -9.74 -7.90
N LEU A 70 -17.48 -9.67 -8.36
CA LEU A 70 -18.41 -10.78 -8.41
C LEU A 70 -18.38 -11.25 -9.87
N SER A 71 -18.09 -12.53 -10.14
CA SER A 71 -18.04 -13.13 -11.48
C SER A 71 -19.40 -13.14 -12.21
N ILE A 72 -20.11 -12.01 -12.26
CA ILE A 72 -21.47 -11.83 -12.76
C ILE A 72 -21.57 -12.07 -14.27
N ASN A 73 -20.45 -12.00 -15.00
CA ASN A 73 -20.42 -12.13 -16.47
C ASN A 73 -19.42 -13.16 -17.02
N GLU A 74 -18.68 -13.87 -16.17
CA GLU A 74 -17.91 -15.01 -16.65
C GLU A 74 -18.90 -16.15 -16.92
N LYS A 75 -18.74 -16.86 -18.03
CA LYS A 75 -19.60 -17.99 -18.46
C LYS A 75 -19.50 -19.18 -17.50
N VAL A 76 -19.71 -18.97 -16.21
CA VAL A 76 -19.77 -19.98 -15.16
C VAL A 76 -21.25 -20.35 -15.03
N ASN A 77 -21.67 -21.18 -15.97
CA ASN A 77 -22.95 -21.91 -16.01
C ASN A 77 -24.24 -21.09 -15.97
N GLU A 78 -25.09 -21.35 -16.97
CA GLU A 78 -26.51 -20.99 -17.09
C GLU A 78 -27.39 -21.62 -15.97
N SER A 79 -26.94 -21.59 -14.71
CA SER A 79 -27.64 -22.16 -13.58
C SER A 79 -28.25 -21.03 -12.75
N ASN A 80 -29.58 -21.01 -12.65
CA ASN A 80 -30.35 -20.09 -11.81
C ASN A 80 -29.82 -20.00 -10.36
N ALA A 81 -29.09 -21.01 -9.87
CA ALA A 81 -28.51 -21.04 -8.53
C ALA A 81 -27.35 -20.05 -8.33
N LEU A 82 -26.57 -19.73 -9.37
CA LEU A 82 -25.49 -18.74 -9.27
C LEU A 82 -26.08 -17.32 -9.25
N ASP A 83 -27.11 -17.07 -10.07
CA ASP A 83 -27.84 -15.81 -10.08
C ASP A 83 -28.56 -15.58 -8.74
N GLU A 84 -29.22 -16.61 -8.19
CA GLU A 84 -29.88 -16.53 -6.88
C GLU A 84 -28.85 -16.32 -5.74
N PHE A 85 -27.69 -16.98 -5.81
CA PHE A 85 -26.58 -16.77 -4.87
C PHE A 85 -26.00 -15.37 -4.98
N ASN A 86 -25.76 -14.86 -6.20
CA ASN A 86 -25.29 -13.49 -6.44
C ASN A 86 -26.25 -12.44 -5.90
N ASN A 87 -27.55 -12.64 -6.11
CA ASN A 87 -28.59 -11.74 -5.63
C ASN A 87 -28.75 -11.76 -4.10
N THR A 88 -28.45 -12.89 -3.44
CA THR A 88 -28.62 -13.05 -1.98
C THR A 88 -27.34 -12.75 -1.18
N PHE A 89 -26.17 -13.08 -1.73
CA PHE A 89 -24.89 -13.04 -1.04
C PHE A 89 -23.97 -11.93 -1.56
N GLY A 90 -24.08 -11.62 -2.86
CA GLY A 90 -23.05 -10.89 -3.60
C GLY A 90 -23.10 -9.38 -3.47
N LYS A 91 -24.27 -8.76 -3.32
CA LYS A 91 -24.36 -7.29 -3.32
C LYS A 91 -24.25 -6.71 -1.91
N ASP A 92 -25.17 -7.03 -1.00
CA ASP A 92 -25.26 -6.29 0.26
C ASP A 92 -24.10 -6.57 1.23
N TYR A 93 -23.68 -7.83 1.39
CA TYR A 93 -22.58 -8.18 2.31
C TYR A 93 -21.21 -7.72 1.80
N PHE A 94 -21.00 -7.77 0.49
CA PHE A 94 -19.78 -7.28 -0.16
C PHE A 94 -19.68 -5.75 -0.07
N LEU A 95 -20.77 -5.04 -0.38
CA LEU A 95 -20.81 -3.59 -0.32
C LEU A 95 -20.63 -3.08 1.10
N GLU A 96 -21.27 -3.70 2.09
CA GLU A 96 -21.08 -3.34 3.51
C GLU A 96 -19.60 -3.41 3.92
N ARG A 97 -18.84 -4.37 3.38
CA ARG A 97 -17.39 -4.49 3.65
C ARG A 97 -16.56 -3.48 2.90
N PHE A 98 -16.91 -3.22 1.65
CA PHE A 98 -16.23 -2.21 0.84
C PHE A 98 -16.45 -0.80 1.42
N GLU A 99 -17.64 -0.51 1.92
CA GLU A 99 -17.99 0.74 2.59
C GLU A 99 -17.19 1.01 3.87
N GLN A 100 -16.58 -0.02 4.47
CA GLN A 100 -15.70 0.13 5.65
C GLN A 100 -14.28 0.59 5.30
N PHE A 101 -13.89 0.56 4.02
CA PHE A 101 -12.52 0.91 3.62
C PHE A 101 -12.15 2.37 3.99
N PRO A 102 -12.98 3.39 3.68
CA PRO A 102 -12.65 4.77 4.06
C PRO A 102 -12.57 4.98 5.57
N GLU A 103 -13.43 4.29 6.33
CA GLU A 103 -13.39 4.32 7.80
C GLU A 103 -12.11 3.68 8.35
N THR A 104 -11.58 2.65 7.67
CA THR A 104 -10.30 2.03 8.06
C THR A 104 -9.15 3.02 7.88
N ILE A 105 -9.11 3.74 6.74
CA ILE A 105 -8.10 4.78 6.50
C ILE A 105 -8.23 5.92 7.52
N ARG A 106 -9.46 6.35 7.83
CA ARG A 106 -9.72 7.36 8.86
C ARG A 106 -9.23 6.93 10.23
N ALA A 107 -9.49 5.69 10.63
CA ALA A 107 -8.98 5.14 11.87
C ALA A 107 -7.45 5.09 11.90
N ASP A 108 -6.79 4.76 10.78
CA ASP A 108 -5.33 4.80 10.69
C ASP A 108 -4.80 6.24 10.87
N ILE A 109 -5.44 7.23 10.24
CA ILE A 109 -5.09 8.67 10.40
C ILE A 109 -5.27 9.13 11.85
N GLU A 110 -6.37 8.76 12.50
CA GLU A 110 -6.60 9.05 13.92
C GLU A 110 -5.52 8.44 14.84
N ASN A 111 -4.91 7.33 14.40
CA ASN A 111 -3.78 6.69 15.08
C ASN A 111 -2.41 7.21 14.64
N GLY A 112 -2.35 8.32 13.90
CA GLY A 112 -1.11 9.00 13.50
C GLY A 112 -0.58 8.61 12.12
N ALA A 113 -1.36 7.91 11.30
CA ALA A 113 -1.00 7.69 9.90
C ALA A 113 -1.09 8.98 9.08
N SER A 114 -0.30 9.04 8.01
CA SER A 114 -0.51 10.02 6.94
C SER A 114 -1.07 9.33 5.70
N TYR A 115 -2.05 9.96 5.07
CA TYR A 115 -2.65 9.48 3.82
C TYR A 115 -2.73 10.62 2.81
N SER A 116 -1.84 10.62 1.83
CA SER A 116 -1.64 11.77 0.95
C SER A 116 -1.57 11.36 -0.51
N ILE A 117 -2.14 12.18 -1.39
CA ILE A 117 -1.90 12.06 -2.83
C ILE A 117 -0.44 12.39 -3.13
N VAL A 118 0.22 11.52 -3.89
CA VAL A 118 1.64 11.68 -4.25
C VAL A 118 1.84 11.80 -5.75
N ASN A 119 0.93 11.24 -6.55
CA ASN A 119 0.99 11.35 -8.00
C ASN A 119 -0.40 11.26 -8.61
N PHE A 120 -0.56 11.81 -9.81
CA PHE A 120 -1.64 11.49 -10.72
C PHE A 120 -1.06 11.27 -12.11
N TYR A 121 -1.52 10.25 -12.81
CA TYR A 121 -0.95 9.92 -14.11
C TYR A 121 -2.00 9.29 -15.03
N TYR A 122 -1.69 9.27 -16.33
CA TYR A 122 -2.51 8.61 -17.32
C TYR A 122 -1.83 7.31 -17.76
N HIS A 123 -2.44 6.17 -17.43
CA HIS A 123 -1.95 4.86 -17.82
C HIS A 123 -2.23 4.62 -19.31
N LEU A 124 -1.17 4.53 -20.12
CA LEU A 124 -1.29 4.45 -21.58
C LEU A 124 -1.99 3.19 -22.07
N ASP A 125 -1.69 2.03 -21.48
CA ASP A 125 -2.28 0.75 -21.91
C ASP A 125 -3.76 0.64 -21.50
N GLU A 126 -4.08 0.99 -20.25
CA GLU A 126 -5.47 1.01 -19.75
C GLU A 126 -6.29 2.16 -20.34
N LYS A 127 -5.63 3.23 -20.83
CA LYS A 127 -6.25 4.48 -21.29
C LYS A 127 -7.13 5.12 -20.22
N LYS A 128 -6.63 5.15 -18.99
CA LYS A 128 -7.31 5.65 -17.81
C LYS A 128 -6.42 6.58 -17.01
N TYR A 129 -7.06 7.47 -16.25
CA TYR A 129 -6.37 8.25 -15.25
C TYR A 129 -6.30 7.49 -13.93
N HIS A 130 -5.25 7.77 -13.18
CA HIS A 130 -4.94 7.17 -11.90
C HIS A 130 -4.60 8.25 -10.88
N LEU A 131 -4.99 8.04 -9.63
CA LEU A 131 -4.55 8.83 -8.48
C LEU A 131 -3.78 7.92 -7.52
N LEU A 132 -2.52 8.23 -7.28
CA LEU A 132 -1.67 7.46 -6.38
C LEU A 132 -1.65 8.11 -5.00
N PHE A 133 -2.08 7.37 -3.99
CA PHE A 133 -2.03 7.79 -2.59
C PHE A 133 -0.99 6.97 -1.83
N ARG A 134 -0.17 7.65 -1.01
CA ARG A 134 0.69 7.02 0.00
C ARG A 134 -0.07 6.94 1.32
N LEU A 135 -0.12 5.74 1.89
CA LEU A 135 -0.37 5.51 3.32
C LEU A 135 0.97 5.29 4.00
N PHE A 136 1.27 6.07 5.04
CA PHE A 136 2.46 5.86 5.86
C PHE A 136 2.09 5.81 7.34
N THR A 137 2.62 4.80 8.03
CA THR A 137 2.59 4.68 9.49
C THR A 137 4.00 4.38 9.99
N GLU A 138 4.34 4.86 11.19
CA GLU A 138 5.68 4.62 11.77
C GLU A 138 5.93 3.12 12.01
N GLY A 139 4.88 2.35 12.33
CA GLY A 139 4.99 0.93 12.67
C GLY A 139 4.87 -0.05 11.51
N GLU A 140 4.10 0.27 10.46
CA GLU A 140 3.88 -0.61 9.30
C GLU A 140 4.59 -0.12 8.03
N GLY A 141 5.20 1.07 8.06
CA GLY A 141 5.92 1.65 6.93
C GLY A 141 5.00 2.24 5.87
N ILE A 142 5.40 2.12 4.61
CA ILE A 142 4.68 2.68 3.45
C ILE A 142 3.82 1.63 2.77
N ASN A 143 2.63 2.04 2.35
CA ASN A 143 1.81 1.36 1.35
C ASN A 143 1.29 2.39 0.34
N TYR A 144 0.94 1.93 -0.86
CA TYR A 144 0.33 2.77 -1.89
C TYR A 144 -1.02 2.22 -2.33
N HIS A 145 -1.97 3.14 -2.51
CA HIS A 145 -3.29 2.88 -3.07
C HIS A 145 -3.44 3.67 -4.36
N ASP A 146 -3.45 2.96 -5.48
CA ASP A 146 -3.59 3.51 -6.82
C ASP A 146 -5.04 3.38 -7.28
N TYR A 147 -5.73 4.52 -7.30
CA TYR A 147 -7.13 4.61 -7.70
C TYR A 147 -7.26 4.71 -9.21
N GLN A 148 -7.78 3.66 -9.84
CA GLN A 148 -8.16 3.68 -11.25
C GLN A 148 -9.45 4.48 -11.42
N LEU A 149 -9.43 5.44 -12.35
CA LEU A 149 -10.59 6.29 -12.64
C LEU A 149 -11.38 5.82 -13.87
N GLY A 150 -12.70 5.87 -13.75
CA GLY A 150 -13.65 5.79 -14.85
C GLY A 150 -14.19 7.17 -15.23
N TYR A 151 -14.97 7.23 -16.32
CA TYR A 151 -15.68 8.43 -16.74
C TYR A 151 -17.14 8.09 -17.05
N LYS A 152 -18.06 8.70 -16.30
CA LYS A 152 -19.49 8.40 -16.35
C LYS A 152 -20.28 9.69 -16.13
N ASP A 153 -21.33 9.89 -16.91
CA ASP A 153 -22.21 11.06 -16.81
C ASP A 153 -21.44 12.40 -16.80
N ASP A 154 -20.47 12.51 -17.71
CA ASP A 154 -19.55 13.65 -17.89
C ASP A 154 -18.64 13.96 -16.66
N LYS A 155 -18.46 13.00 -15.75
CA LYS A 155 -17.64 13.13 -14.55
C LYS A 155 -16.66 11.97 -14.38
N PHE A 156 -15.51 12.26 -13.75
CA PHE A 156 -14.61 11.23 -13.28
C PHE A 156 -15.19 10.56 -12.03
N VAL A 157 -15.04 9.23 -11.95
CA VAL A 157 -15.47 8.41 -10.82
C VAL A 157 -14.38 7.40 -10.49
N LEU A 158 -14.29 6.98 -9.23
CA LEU A 158 -13.40 5.91 -8.80
C LEU A 158 -13.97 4.58 -9.30
N GLN A 159 -13.14 3.70 -9.87
CA GLN A 159 -13.60 2.44 -10.44
C GLN A 159 -13.02 1.22 -9.74
N ASP A 160 -11.77 1.33 -9.28
CA ASP A 160 -11.05 0.27 -8.57
C ASP A 160 -9.87 0.87 -7.81
N VAL A 161 -9.26 0.08 -6.93
CA VAL A 161 -8.06 0.49 -6.19
C VAL A 161 -7.04 -0.64 -6.26
N PHE A 162 -5.89 -0.38 -6.85
CA PHE A 162 -4.75 -1.28 -6.78
C PHE A 162 -3.96 -0.99 -5.50
N VAL A 163 -3.76 -2.01 -4.66
CA VAL A 163 -3.02 -1.86 -3.41
C VAL A 163 -1.66 -2.50 -3.53
N TYR A 164 -0.59 -1.71 -3.36
CA TYR A 164 0.78 -2.18 -3.54
C TYR A 164 1.14 -3.26 -2.53
N PHE A 165 0.68 -3.16 -1.29
CA PHE A 165 0.89 -4.20 -0.30
C PHE A 165 0.29 -5.55 -0.70
N THR A 166 -0.87 -5.59 -1.35
CA THR A 166 -1.49 -6.86 -1.78
C THR A 166 -1.09 -7.26 -3.20
N GLY A 167 -0.67 -6.30 -4.01
CA GLY A 167 -0.38 -6.47 -5.41
C GLY A 167 -1.55 -6.84 -6.28
N GLN A 168 -2.73 -6.42 -5.88
CA GLN A 168 -3.96 -6.71 -6.60
C GLN A 168 -4.87 -5.50 -6.54
N TYR A 169 -5.75 -5.43 -7.53
CA TYR A 169 -6.94 -4.60 -7.40
C TYR A 169 -7.83 -5.13 -6.27
N PHE A 170 -8.56 -4.23 -5.62
CA PHE A 170 -9.58 -4.64 -4.64
C PHE A 170 -10.57 -5.60 -5.29
N SER A 171 -11.03 -5.33 -6.51
CA SER A 171 -11.97 -6.22 -7.19
C SER A 171 -11.42 -7.65 -7.33
N GLU A 172 -10.13 -7.81 -7.66
CA GLU A 172 -9.47 -9.12 -7.73
C GLU A 172 -9.37 -9.80 -6.36
N THR A 173 -9.01 -9.05 -5.33
CA THR A 173 -8.93 -9.56 -3.95
C THR A 173 -10.30 -10.08 -3.50
N TYR A 174 -11.35 -9.30 -3.75
CA TYR A 174 -12.71 -9.69 -3.44
C TYR A 174 -13.20 -10.85 -4.30
N LYS A 175 -12.80 -10.93 -5.58
CA LYS A 175 -13.10 -12.05 -6.46
C LYS A 175 -12.49 -13.35 -5.95
N ASP A 176 -11.25 -13.31 -5.47
CA ASP A 176 -10.57 -14.46 -4.87
C ASP A 176 -11.26 -14.92 -3.58
N LEU A 177 -11.82 -14.01 -2.78
CA LEU A 177 -12.61 -14.36 -1.59
C LEU A 177 -14.00 -14.87 -1.95
N TYR A 178 -14.65 -14.25 -2.93
CA TYR A 178 -15.97 -14.62 -3.42
C TYR A 178 -15.97 -16.02 -4.03
N SER A 179 -14.93 -16.38 -4.79
CA SER A 179 -14.81 -17.72 -5.41
C SER A 179 -14.78 -18.86 -4.40
N LEU A 180 -14.39 -18.61 -3.14
CA LEU A 180 -14.46 -19.59 -2.05
C LEU A 180 -15.88 -19.96 -1.66
N THR A 181 -16.85 -19.12 -2.01
CA THR A 181 -18.26 -19.32 -1.66
C THR A 181 -19.08 -19.93 -2.79
N ILE A 182 -18.55 -19.91 -4.02
CA ILE A 182 -19.23 -20.49 -5.18
C ILE A 182 -19.16 -22.02 -5.11
N PRO A 183 -20.30 -22.73 -5.18
CA PRO A 183 -20.30 -24.19 -5.28
C PRO A 183 -19.65 -24.67 -6.60
N SER A 184 -18.91 -25.77 -6.55
CA SER A 184 -18.38 -26.50 -7.71
C SER A 184 -19.08 -27.86 -7.84
N ASP A 185 -19.06 -28.47 -9.03
CA ASP A 185 -19.44 -29.89 -9.18
C ASP A 185 -18.39 -30.84 -8.59
N ASP A 186 -17.18 -30.34 -8.32
CA ASP A 186 -16.10 -31.08 -7.67
C ASP A 186 -16.25 -31.08 -6.14
N VAL A 187 -16.50 -32.27 -5.59
CA VAL A 187 -16.68 -32.51 -4.15
C VAL A 187 -15.42 -32.15 -3.33
N GLU A 188 -14.22 -32.46 -3.83
CA GLU A 188 -12.99 -32.16 -3.08
C GLU A 188 -12.72 -30.65 -3.12
N ALA A 189 -12.99 -29.98 -4.25
CA ALA A 189 -12.93 -28.53 -4.34
C ALA A 189 -13.89 -27.86 -3.32
N ASN A 190 -15.14 -28.32 -3.22
CA ASN A 190 -16.10 -27.80 -2.24
C ASN A 190 -15.66 -28.03 -0.80
N LYS A 191 -15.09 -29.20 -0.50
CA LYS A 191 -14.56 -29.53 0.83
C LYS A 191 -13.39 -28.62 1.21
N ASN A 192 -12.48 -28.36 0.28
CA ASN A 192 -11.37 -27.44 0.50
C ASN A 192 -11.83 -25.98 0.66
N ARG A 193 -12.80 -25.53 -0.14
CA ARG A 193 -13.46 -24.23 0.02
C ARG A 193 -14.11 -24.09 1.41
N LEU A 194 -14.82 -25.12 1.88
CA LEU A 194 -15.40 -25.13 3.22
C LEU A 194 -14.34 -25.02 4.33
N LYS A 195 -13.19 -25.71 4.21
CA LYS A 195 -12.07 -25.55 5.15
C LYS A 195 -11.59 -24.10 5.20
N SER A 196 -11.41 -23.45 4.05
CA SER A 196 -10.99 -22.05 3.97
C SER A 196 -12.00 -21.09 4.60
N LEU A 197 -13.30 -21.30 4.38
CA LEU A 197 -14.36 -20.52 5.04
C LEU A 197 -14.36 -20.71 6.56
N LEU A 198 -14.18 -21.94 7.04
CA LEU A 198 -14.05 -22.23 8.46
C LEU A 198 -12.80 -21.59 9.07
N PHE A 199 -11.68 -21.56 8.33
CA PHE A 199 -10.48 -20.83 8.74
C PHE A 199 -10.79 -19.35 8.99
N PHE A 200 -11.42 -18.64 8.05
CA PHE A 200 -11.73 -17.21 8.23
C PHE A 200 -12.70 -16.94 9.39
N ARG A 201 -13.64 -17.85 9.64
CA ARG A 201 -14.52 -17.77 10.82
C ARG A 201 -13.73 -17.89 12.13
N LEU A 202 -12.79 -18.83 12.20
CA LEU A 202 -11.96 -19.06 13.39
C LEU A 202 -10.90 -17.97 13.58
N TYR A 203 -10.33 -17.47 12.48
CA TYR A 203 -9.33 -16.42 12.43
C TYR A 203 -9.73 -15.20 13.27
N ARG A 204 -10.95 -14.68 13.09
CA ARG A 204 -11.45 -13.52 13.85
C ARG A 204 -11.45 -13.75 15.36
N ASN A 205 -11.88 -14.94 15.81
CA ASN A 205 -11.91 -15.28 17.23
C ASN A 205 -10.50 -15.43 17.82
N LEU A 206 -9.59 -16.05 17.05
CA LEU A 206 -8.22 -16.30 17.49
C LEU A 206 -7.37 -15.03 17.49
N ILE A 207 -7.58 -14.10 16.55
CA ILE A 207 -6.93 -12.78 16.53
C ILE A 207 -7.29 -11.99 17.79
N ALA A 208 -8.57 -11.93 18.16
CA ALA A 208 -8.99 -11.23 19.38
C ALA A 208 -8.34 -11.81 20.65
N LYS A 209 -7.90 -13.07 20.59
CA LYS A 209 -7.18 -13.78 21.67
C LYS A 209 -5.67 -13.79 21.51
N LYS A 210 -5.12 -13.10 20.49
CA LYS A 210 -3.68 -13.07 20.15
C LYS A 210 -3.04 -14.45 19.98
N LYS A 211 -3.81 -15.44 19.49
CA LYS A 211 -3.36 -16.85 19.33
C LYS A 211 -2.67 -17.10 17.98
N TYR A 212 -1.68 -16.28 17.61
CA TYR A 212 -1.13 -16.25 16.25
C TYR A 212 -0.53 -17.59 15.78
N LYS A 213 0.18 -18.33 16.64
CA LYS A 213 0.72 -19.66 16.30
C LYS A 213 -0.37 -20.70 15.97
N GLU A 214 -1.51 -20.64 16.67
CA GLU A 214 -2.65 -21.53 16.37
C GLU A 214 -3.29 -21.18 15.02
N ILE A 215 -3.39 -19.88 14.72
CA ILE A 215 -3.89 -19.41 13.42
C ILE A 215 -2.96 -19.86 12.29
N PHE A 216 -1.64 -19.68 12.47
CA PHE A 216 -0.64 -20.06 11.48
C PHE A 216 -0.65 -21.56 11.20
N ALA A 217 -0.77 -22.38 12.25
CA ALA A 217 -0.92 -23.83 12.11
C ALA A 217 -2.20 -24.19 11.32
N LEU A 218 -3.33 -23.54 11.60
CA LEU A 218 -4.57 -23.77 10.87
C LEU A 218 -4.45 -23.36 9.39
N LEU A 219 -3.83 -22.21 9.11
CA LEU A 219 -3.61 -21.72 7.75
C LEU A 219 -2.80 -22.72 6.92
N ASN A 220 -1.75 -23.31 7.49
CA ASN A 220 -0.90 -24.29 6.81
C ASN A 220 -1.58 -25.65 6.57
N THR A 221 -2.80 -25.88 7.10
CA THR A 221 -3.61 -27.08 6.78
C THR A 221 -4.55 -26.87 5.61
N LEU A 222 -4.64 -25.65 5.07
CA LEU A 222 -5.47 -25.36 3.91
C LEU A 222 -4.86 -25.96 2.64
N GLU A 223 -5.73 -26.34 1.72
CA GLU A 223 -5.39 -26.98 0.44
C GLU A 223 -6.31 -26.43 -0.65
N GLY A 224 -5.98 -26.70 -1.91
CA GLY A 224 -6.81 -26.35 -3.06
C GLY A 224 -6.60 -24.94 -3.59
N GLU A 225 -7.58 -24.41 -4.33
CA GLU A 225 -7.46 -23.17 -5.10
C GLU A 225 -7.01 -21.97 -4.26
N PHE A 226 -7.48 -21.87 -3.01
CA PHE A 226 -7.16 -20.74 -2.13
C PHE A 226 -5.66 -20.57 -1.87
N THR A 227 -4.91 -21.67 -1.71
CA THR A 227 -3.47 -21.61 -1.39
C THR A 227 -2.60 -21.16 -2.56
N THR A 228 -3.20 -21.02 -3.75
CA THR A 228 -2.54 -20.47 -4.95
C THR A 228 -2.76 -18.98 -5.12
N LYS A 229 -3.62 -18.35 -4.30
CA LYS A 229 -3.98 -16.93 -4.41
C LYS A 229 -3.06 -16.06 -3.56
N LYS A 230 -2.78 -14.82 -4.00
CA LYS A 230 -1.94 -13.88 -3.23
C LYS A 230 -2.50 -13.61 -1.83
N ILE A 231 -3.82 -13.51 -1.69
CA ILE A 231 -4.49 -13.29 -0.40
C ILE A 231 -4.14 -14.36 0.66
N TYR A 232 -3.84 -15.60 0.26
CA TYR A 232 -3.35 -16.64 1.18
C TYR A 232 -1.98 -16.26 1.76
N TYR A 233 -1.03 -15.88 0.91
CA TYR A 233 0.31 -15.50 1.32
C TYR A 233 0.32 -14.19 2.12
N ILE A 234 -0.47 -13.20 1.72
CA ILE A 234 -0.63 -11.94 2.47
C ILE A 234 -1.19 -12.22 3.87
N THR A 235 -2.20 -13.08 3.97
CA THR A 235 -2.76 -13.50 5.26
C THR A 235 -1.68 -14.21 6.10
N LYS A 236 -0.88 -15.07 5.48
CA LYS A 236 0.24 -15.76 6.12
C LYS A 236 1.27 -14.80 6.68
N ILE A 237 1.71 -13.81 5.90
CA ILE A 237 2.65 -12.75 6.31
C ILE A 237 2.08 -11.98 7.50
N LYS A 238 0.83 -11.48 7.41
CA LYS A 238 0.19 -10.73 8.51
C LYS A 238 0.16 -11.51 9.83
N ILE A 239 -0.08 -12.83 9.78
CA ILE A 239 -0.05 -13.67 10.99
C ILE A 239 1.39 -13.89 11.46
N ALA A 240 2.32 -14.12 10.53
CA ALA A 240 3.71 -14.42 10.81
C ALA A 240 4.45 -13.26 11.49
N THR A 241 4.22 -12.02 11.05
CA THR A 241 4.75 -10.79 11.68
C THR A 241 4.38 -10.68 13.16
N GLN A 242 3.23 -11.24 13.57
CA GLN A 242 2.79 -11.24 14.96
C GLN A 242 3.40 -12.39 15.81
N ILE A 243 4.19 -13.27 15.19
CA ILE A 243 4.87 -14.39 15.85
C ILE A 243 6.34 -14.04 16.13
N ASN A 244 7.11 -13.80 15.07
CA ASN A 244 8.48 -13.28 15.08
C ASN A 244 9.03 -13.12 13.64
N GLU A 245 10.20 -12.49 13.55
CA GLU A 245 10.92 -12.24 12.30
C GLU A 245 11.22 -13.50 11.46
N VAL A 246 11.52 -14.64 12.07
CA VAL A 246 11.83 -15.87 11.32
C VAL A 246 10.60 -16.34 10.53
N PHE A 247 9.43 -16.39 11.18
CA PHE A 247 8.18 -16.74 10.50
C PHE A 247 7.82 -15.72 9.42
N GLN A 248 8.04 -14.43 9.70
CA GLN A 248 7.78 -13.36 8.73
C GLN A 248 8.66 -13.52 7.48
N LEU A 249 9.96 -13.72 7.66
CA LEU A 249 10.92 -13.91 6.58
C LEU A 249 10.53 -15.11 5.70
N GLU A 250 10.20 -16.24 6.32
CA GLU A 250 9.76 -17.44 5.60
C GLU A 250 8.45 -17.21 4.82
N ALA A 251 7.49 -16.49 5.41
CA ALA A 251 6.23 -16.19 4.75
C ALA A 251 6.39 -15.25 3.55
N ILE A 252 7.29 -14.25 3.64
CA ILE A 252 7.60 -13.35 2.52
C ILE A 252 8.35 -14.12 1.42
N ASP A 253 9.35 -14.95 1.78
CA ASP A 253 10.07 -15.80 0.83
C ASP A 253 9.12 -16.70 0.02
N GLU A 254 8.12 -17.31 0.67
CA GLU A 254 7.09 -18.10 -0.01
C GLU A 254 6.29 -17.28 -1.03
N LEU A 255 5.89 -16.04 -0.68
CA LEU A 255 5.20 -15.15 -1.62
C LEU A 255 6.08 -14.82 -2.82
N LEU A 256 7.33 -14.40 -2.59
CA LEU A 256 8.27 -14.02 -3.65
C LEU A 256 8.55 -15.19 -4.60
N LYS A 257 8.63 -16.42 -4.08
CA LYS A 257 8.75 -17.64 -4.91
C LYS A 257 7.49 -17.97 -5.70
N ALA A 258 6.32 -17.73 -5.13
CA ALA A 258 5.05 -17.96 -5.82
C ALA A 258 4.76 -16.91 -6.90
N PHE A 259 5.25 -15.67 -6.74
CA PHE A 259 5.00 -14.54 -7.64
C PHE A 259 6.27 -13.75 -8.02
N PRO A 260 7.28 -14.40 -8.65
CA PRO A 260 8.62 -13.82 -8.80
C PRO A 260 8.74 -12.60 -9.71
N ASN A 261 7.72 -12.33 -10.55
CA ASN A 261 7.71 -11.20 -11.49
C ASN A 261 6.64 -10.15 -11.15
N ASP A 262 6.01 -10.26 -9.98
CA ASP A 262 4.92 -9.37 -9.60
C ASP A 262 5.47 -8.04 -9.07
N ILE A 263 5.09 -6.93 -9.70
CA ILE A 263 5.62 -5.60 -9.38
C ILE A 263 5.31 -5.21 -7.94
N ALA A 264 4.15 -5.62 -7.42
CA ALA A 264 3.77 -5.30 -6.06
C ALA A 264 4.47 -6.12 -4.99
N SER A 265 5.02 -7.28 -5.35
CA SER A 265 5.91 -8.02 -4.47
C SER A 265 7.20 -7.24 -4.16
N ARG A 266 7.52 -6.19 -4.94
CA ARG A 266 8.68 -5.31 -4.70
C ARG A 266 8.59 -4.56 -3.38
N LEU A 267 7.39 -4.08 -2.98
CA LEU A 267 7.24 -3.37 -1.71
C LEU A 267 7.52 -4.33 -0.55
N MET A 268 6.98 -5.56 -0.59
CA MET A 268 7.30 -6.59 0.40
C MET A 268 8.75 -7.09 0.31
N ALA A 269 9.37 -7.01 -0.87
CA ALA A 269 10.77 -7.37 -1.05
C ALA A 269 11.71 -6.41 -0.32
N VAL A 270 11.33 -5.13 -0.14
CA VAL A 270 12.14 -4.18 0.65
C VAL A 270 12.35 -4.73 2.06
N ASP A 271 11.28 -5.05 2.79
CA ASP A 271 11.37 -5.61 4.13
C ASP A 271 12.16 -6.93 4.15
N TYR A 272 11.92 -7.79 3.16
CA TYR A 272 12.64 -9.06 3.02
C TYR A 272 14.16 -8.88 2.94
N TYR A 273 14.63 -7.97 2.09
CA TYR A 273 16.07 -7.74 1.90
C TYR A 273 16.69 -6.94 3.05
N ILE A 274 15.93 -6.09 3.74
CA ILE A 274 16.34 -5.50 5.02
C ILE A 274 16.61 -6.61 6.04
N MET A 275 15.68 -7.55 6.20
CA MET A 275 15.81 -8.68 7.14
C MET A 275 16.96 -9.62 6.78
N LEU A 276 17.26 -9.78 5.48
CA LEU A 276 18.45 -10.52 5.01
C LEU A 276 19.77 -9.74 5.15
N LYS A 277 19.71 -8.49 5.59
CA LYS A 277 20.87 -7.58 5.64
C LYS A 277 21.55 -7.40 4.27
N ASP A 278 20.76 -7.39 3.19
CA ASP A 278 21.25 -7.10 1.84
C ASP A 278 21.03 -5.62 1.49
N TYR A 279 22.00 -4.80 1.87
CA TYR A 279 21.98 -3.34 1.66
C TYR A 279 21.79 -2.96 0.19
N ASN A 280 22.57 -3.57 -0.71
CA ASN A 280 22.57 -3.19 -2.12
C ASN A 280 21.23 -3.49 -2.78
N THR A 281 20.66 -4.67 -2.54
CA THR A 281 19.36 -5.02 -3.11
C THR A 281 18.25 -4.15 -2.51
N THR A 282 18.33 -3.84 -1.22
CA THR A 282 17.38 -2.93 -0.56
C THR A 282 17.40 -1.54 -1.20
N MET A 283 18.59 -0.94 -1.38
CA MET A 283 18.70 0.39 -1.99
C MET A 283 18.19 0.43 -3.43
N LEU A 284 18.47 -0.62 -4.23
CA LEU A 284 17.95 -0.73 -5.60
C LEU A 284 16.42 -0.80 -5.62
N LEU A 285 15.80 -1.53 -4.68
CA LEU A 285 14.34 -1.61 -4.59
C LEU A 285 13.72 -0.27 -4.19
N LEU A 286 14.38 0.50 -3.31
CA LEU A 286 13.94 1.85 -2.96
C LEU A 286 14.04 2.81 -4.16
N ASP A 287 15.12 2.73 -4.94
CA ASP A 287 15.27 3.50 -6.18
C ASP A 287 14.16 3.17 -7.19
N ASP A 288 13.88 1.89 -7.40
CA ASP A 288 12.82 1.44 -8.30
C ASP A 288 11.43 1.89 -7.82
N LEU A 289 11.17 1.83 -6.51
CA LEU A 289 9.91 2.27 -5.93
C LEU A 289 9.73 3.79 -6.11
N GLN A 290 10.78 4.58 -5.89
CA GLN A 290 10.77 6.03 -6.10
C GLN A 290 10.60 6.40 -7.57
N ALA A 291 11.26 5.69 -8.47
CA ALA A 291 11.09 5.92 -9.91
C ALA A 291 9.66 5.56 -10.39
N THR A 292 9.04 4.55 -9.80
CA THR A 292 7.69 4.09 -10.18
C THR A 292 6.59 4.98 -9.62
N THR A 293 6.75 5.45 -8.38
CA THR A 293 5.73 6.23 -7.67
C THR A 293 5.92 7.74 -7.81
N GLU A 294 7.14 8.16 -8.14
CA GLU A 294 7.62 9.55 -8.09
C GLU A 294 7.54 10.17 -6.69
N ASP A 295 7.44 9.33 -5.65
CA ASP A 295 7.29 9.77 -4.28
C ASP A 295 8.64 10.02 -3.60
N LEU A 296 8.95 11.30 -3.35
CA LEU A 296 10.16 11.70 -2.64
C LEU A 296 10.19 11.31 -1.16
N PHE A 297 9.05 10.91 -0.56
CA PHE A 297 9.01 10.48 0.84
C PHE A 297 9.76 9.17 1.07
N ILE A 298 10.07 8.43 0.00
CA ILE A 298 10.95 7.27 0.05
C ILE A 298 12.34 7.63 0.60
N GLU A 299 12.78 8.89 0.51
CA GLU A 299 14.02 9.34 1.16
C GLU A 299 13.96 9.18 2.68
N TYR A 300 12.79 9.29 3.32
CA TYR A 300 12.66 9.01 4.76
C TYR A 300 12.93 7.53 5.06
N ILE A 301 12.36 6.63 4.26
CA ILE A 301 12.59 5.19 4.40
C ILE A 301 14.05 4.85 4.12
N ARG A 302 14.61 5.46 3.07
CA ARG A 302 16.03 5.33 2.72
C ARG A 302 16.92 5.76 3.87
N ALA A 303 16.58 6.84 4.58
CA ALA A 303 17.32 7.31 5.72
C ALA A 303 17.31 6.32 6.89
N ASN A 304 16.12 5.83 7.26
CA ASN A 304 15.96 4.82 8.33
C ASN A 304 16.73 3.53 8.00
N VAL A 305 16.64 3.06 6.74
CA VAL A 305 17.36 1.87 6.29
C VAL A 305 18.87 2.13 6.28
N ALA A 306 19.34 3.27 5.74
CA ALA A 306 20.75 3.61 5.72
C ALA A 306 21.35 3.66 7.13
N TRP A 307 20.61 4.19 8.12
CA TRP A 307 21.00 4.11 9.52
C TRP A 307 21.14 2.66 9.98
N GLU A 308 20.12 1.81 9.78
CA GLU A 308 20.16 0.39 10.17
C GLU A 308 21.33 -0.38 9.54
N PHE A 309 21.83 0.07 8.39
CA PHE A 309 23.01 -0.47 7.70
C PHE A 309 24.31 0.29 7.99
N GLU A 310 24.31 1.21 8.96
CA GLU A 310 25.44 2.03 9.40
C GLU A 310 26.02 2.98 8.32
N ASP A 311 25.27 3.24 7.25
CA ASP A 311 25.59 4.27 6.23
C ASP A 311 25.04 5.63 6.68
N TYR A 312 25.69 6.18 7.71
CA TYR A 312 25.24 7.41 8.35
C TYR A 312 25.34 8.65 7.46
N GLU A 313 26.24 8.66 6.47
CA GLU A 313 26.34 9.76 5.50
C GLU A 313 25.10 9.80 4.61
N LEU A 314 24.67 8.64 4.10
CA LEU A 314 23.43 8.55 3.33
C LEU A 314 22.21 8.87 4.21
N ALA A 315 22.16 8.34 5.44
CA ALA A 315 21.06 8.60 6.36
C ALA A 315 20.86 10.10 6.61
N GLU A 316 21.93 10.82 6.93
CA GLU A 316 21.90 12.27 7.12
C GLU A 316 21.38 13.01 5.88
N LYS A 317 21.93 12.68 4.70
CA LYS A 317 21.52 13.32 3.44
C LYS A 317 20.04 13.06 3.11
N ALA A 318 19.59 11.83 3.34
CA ALA A 318 18.23 11.42 3.04
C ALA A 318 17.21 12.06 4.01
N TYR A 319 17.49 12.11 5.32
CA TYR A 319 16.67 12.88 6.28
C TYR A 319 16.61 14.37 5.92
N ALA A 320 17.76 14.99 5.59
CA ALA A 320 17.80 16.38 5.19
C ALA A 320 16.97 16.65 3.91
N THR A 321 16.95 15.69 2.99
CA THR A 321 16.11 15.76 1.79
C THR A 321 14.63 15.67 2.17
N THR A 322 14.26 14.73 3.05
CA THR A 322 12.88 14.63 3.55
C THR A 322 12.43 15.91 4.24
N ILE A 323 13.24 16.51 5.13
CA ILE A 323 12.89 17.77 5.81
C ILE A 323 12.68 18.91 4.81
N LYS A 324 13.44 18.94 3.72
CA LYS A 324 13.32 19.96 2.68
C LYS A 324 12.03 19.82 1.87
N GLU A 325 11.66 18.60 1.51
CA GLU A 325 10.49 18.32 0.66
C GLU A 325 9.19 18.19 1.48
N TYR A 326 9.29 17.81 2.76
CA TYR A 326 8.21 17.61 3.71
C TYR A 326 8.52 18.33 5.04
N PRO A 327 8.52 19.68 5.06
CA PRO A 327 8.90 20.46 6.23
C PRO A 327 8.02 20.20 7.45
N ASP A 328 6.74 19.85 7.26
CA ASP A 328 5.81 19.55 8.35
C ASP A 328 5.94 18.11 8.89
N PHE A 329 6.83 17.28 8.30
CA PHE A 329 7.03 15.89 8.74
C PHE A 329 8.08 15.79 9.85
N GLU A 330 7.61 15.89 11.09
CA GLU A 330 8.46 16.04 12.27
C GLU A 330 9.40 14.87 12.54
N ASN A 331 9.00 13.64 12.21
CA ASN A 331 9.82 12.45 12.47
C ASN A 331 11.17 12.50 11.74
N ALA A 332 11.25 13.12 10.56
CA ALA A 332 12.53 13.30 9.88
C ALA A 332 13.47 14.25 10.64
N LYS A 333 12.94 15.33 11.25
CA LYS A 333 13.72 16.26 12.08
C LYS A 333 14.19 15.56 13.35
N LEU A 334 13.30 14.82 14.03
CA LEU A 334 13.62 14.08 15.25
C LEU A 334 14.67 13.01 15.01
N ASN A 335 14.51 12.18 13.96
CA ASN A 335 15.48 11.14 13.64
C ASN A 335 16.84 11.73 13.25
N LEU A 336 16.87 12.89 12.57
CA LEU A 336 18.14 13.57 12.29
C LEU A 336 18.81 14.10 13.57
N LEU A 337 18.05 14.61 14.54
CA LEU A 337 18.59 14.98 15.86
C LEU A 337 19.19 13.77 16.58
N TYR A 338 18.48 12.63 16.59
CA TYR A 338 18.98 11.40 17.18
C TYR A 338 20.24 10.89 16.48
N LEU A 339 20.29 10.95 15.14
CA LEU A 339 21.49 10.60 14.38
C LEU A 339 22.67 11.49 14.76
N TYR A 340 22.48 12.81 14.82
CA TYR A 340 23.52 13.75 15.25
C TYR A 340 23.96 13.55 16.69
N ASP A 341 23.04 13.16 17.57
CA ASP A 341 23.37 12.81 18.94
C ASP A 341 24.25 11.55 19.02
N PHE A 342 23.84 10.51 18.31
CA PHE A 342 24.54 9.24 18.22
C PHE A 342 25.97 9.41 17.68
N LEU A 343 26.15 10.26 16.67
CA LEU A 343 27.45 10.58 16.06
C LEU A 343 28.25 11.65 16.81
N GLU A 344 27.75 12.16 17.94
CA GLU A 344 28.34 13.28 18.71
C GLU A 344 28.53 14.56 17.88
N LYS A 345 27.76 14.75 16.81
CA LYS A 345 27.69 15.97 15.97
C LYS A 345 26.87 17.06 16.68
N HIS A 346 27.30 17.46 17.87
CA HIS A 346 26.51 18.35 18.72
C HIS A 346 26.33 19.76 18.14
N GLU A 347 27.30 20.27 17.38
CA GLU A 347 27.18 21.53 16.65
C GLU A 347 26.02 21.49 15.64
N ASP A 348 25.92 20.42 14.85
CA ASP A 348 24.88 20.25 13.84
C ASP A 348 23.49 20.09 14.49
N ASN A 349 23.42 19.39 15.63
CA ASN A 349 22.23 19.37 16.50
C ASN A 349 21.76 20.79 16.87
N ILE A 350 22.67 21.66 17.31
CA ILE A 350 22.31 23.04 17.67
C ILE A 350 21.83 23.83 16.45
N VAL A 351 22.42 23.61 15.27
CA VAL A 351 21.96 24.24 14.03
C VAL A 351 20.52 23.82 13.71
N LEU A 352 20.24 22.51 13.75
CA LEU A 352 18.89 21.98 13.48
C LEU A 352 17.87 22.50 14.50
N LEU A 353 18.19 22.49 15.80
CA LEU A 353 17.30 23.02 16.84
C LEU A 353 17.00 24.52 16.65
N ASN A 354 17.97 25.32 16.22
CA ASN A 354 17.70 26.73 15.90
C ASN A 354 16.79 26.86 14.69
N SER A 355 16.97 26.06 13.63
CA SER A 355 16.06 26.09 12.47
C SER A 355 14.62 25.70 12.84
N MET A 356 14.43 24.77 13.77
CA MET A 356 13.10 24.38 14.29
C MET A 356 12.44 25.50 15.12
N ILE A 357 13.24 26.36 15.77
CA ILE A 357 12.72 27.54 16.47
C ILE A 357 12.41 28.66 15.47
N GLU A 358 13.24 28.82 14.44
CA GLU A 358 13.08 29.83 13.40
C GLU A 358 11.85 29.55 12.49
N SER A 359 11.41 28.29 12.37
CA SER A 359 10.15 27.95 11.68
C SER A 359 8.90 28.34 12.47
N GLU A 360 9.04 28.81 13.71
CA GLU A 360 7.94 29.11 14.65
C GLU A 360 7.06 27.89 15.03
N GLU A 361 7.42 26.68 14.59
CA GLU A 361 6.76 25.42 14.93
C GLU A 361 7.06 24.99 16.38
N TYR A 362 8.25 25.34 16.88
CA TYR A 362 8.73 24.91 18.18
C TYR A 362 9.15 26.05 19.08
N LEU A 363 8.70 25.99 20.34
CA LEU A 363 9.28 26.82 21.38
C LEU A 363 10.59 26.19 21.87
N LYS A 364 11.63 27.02 22.03
CA LYS A 364 12.91 26.59 22.58
C LYS A 364 12.77 25.81 23.89
N LYS A 365 11.83 26.22 24.74
CA LYS A 365 11.57 25.55 26.02
C LYS A 365 11.09 24.10 25.81
N ASP A 366 10.19 23.87 24.88
CA ASP A 366 9.62 22.55 24.63
C ASP A 366 10.68 21.60 24.08
N LEU A 367 11.57 22.10 23.20
CA LEU A 367 12.74 21.34 22.72
C LEU A 367 13.71 20.99 23.86
N ILE A 368 13.93 21.91 24.81
CA ILE A 368 14.77 21.63 25.99
C ILE A 368 14.13 20.57 26.87
N ASP A 369 12.84 20.72 27.17
CA ASP A 369 12.09 19.80 28.02
C ASP A 369 12.07 18.40 27.38
N PHE A 370 11.91 18.30 26.05
CA PHE A 370 12.03 17.06 25.29
C PHE A 370 13.45 16.47 25.39
N ILE A 371 14.51 17.19 25.04
CA ILE A 371 15.88 16.65 25.05
C ILE A 371 16.35 16.25 26.46
N ASP A 372 15.94 16.99 27.48
CA ASP A 372 16.31 16.71 28.87
C ASP A 372 15.50 15.57 29.51
N ASP A 373 14.40 15.14 28.89
CA ASP A 373 13.60 14.03 29.41
C ASP A 373 14.40 12.73 29.37
N SER A 374 14.52 12.09 30.54
CA SER A 374 15.23 10.82 30.69
C SER A 374 14.53 9.64 30.03
N GLU A 375 13.26 9.79 29.63
CA GLU A 375 12.52 8.76 28.88
C GLU A 375 12.84 8.79 27.37
N ASN A 376 13.46 9.85 26.86
CA ASN A 376 13.84 9.97 25.45
C ASN A 376 15.17 9.27 25.12
N GLU A 377 15.40 9.06 23.83
CA GLU A 377 16.52 8.25 23.32
C GLU A 377 17.87 8.98 23.23
N PHE A 378 17.95 10.27 23.59
CA PHE A 378 19.19 11.04 23.54
C PHE A 378 20.25 10.52 24.54
N ILE A 379 21.43 10.19 24.03
CA ILE A 379 22.53 9.58 24.78
C ILE A 379 23.57 10.64 25.22
N ASN A 380 23.96 11.53 24.30
CA ASN A 380 25.17 12.36 24.42
C ASN A 380 24.87 13.86 24.57
N LEU A 381 23.90 14.38 23.81
CA LEU A 381 23.51 15.77 23.66
C LEU A 381 23.12 16.43 24.99
N PRO A 382 22.33 15.79 25.89
CA PRO A 382 21.98 16.40 27.18
C PRO A 382 23.20 16.72 28.05
N LYS A 383 24.29 15.95 27.88
CA LYS A 383 25.56 16.12 28.61
C LYS A 383 26.55 17.02 27.86
N ALA A 384 26.30 17.29 26.57
CA ALA A 384 27.19 18.08 25.74
C ALA A 384 27.32 19.52 26.27
N ARG A 385 28.57 20.02 26.32
CA ARG A 385 28.85 21.37 26.81
C ARG A 385 28.19 22.44 25.93
N ILE A 386 28.15 22.23 24.62
CA ILE A 386 27.56 23.18 23.67
C ILE A 386 26.05 23.31 23.85
N TYR A 387 25.35 22.20 24.03
CA TYR A 387 23.91 22.18 24.34
C TYR A 387 23.62 22.86 25.68
N ASN A 388 24.38 22.55 26.72
CA ASN A 388 24.24 23.22 28.03
C ASN A 388 24.48 24.73 27.98
N LYS A 389 25.26 25.22 27.01
CA LYS A 389 25.42 26.66 26.74
C LYS A 389 24.22 27.19 25.98
N TRP A 390 23.78 26.51 24.92
CA TRP A 390 22.62 26.89 24.10
C TRP A 390 21.35 27.02 24.94
N LYS A 391 21.08 26.10 25.87
CA LYS A 391 19.97 26.14 26.83
C LYS A 391 19.88 27.44 27.63
N LYS A 392 21.03 27.99 28.01
CA LYS A 392 21.13 29.18 28.88
C LYS A 392 21.06 30.48 28.09
N GLN A 393 21.18 30.43 26.76
CA GLN A 393 21.00 31.59 25.91
C GLN A 393 19.50 31.92 25.84
N LYS A 394 19.17 33.19 26.08
CA LYS A 394 17.79 33.66 26.03
C LYS A 394 17.21 33.59 24.64
#